data_AF-A0A0A2CBN4-F1
#
_entry.id   AF-A0A0A2CBN4-F1
#
_cell.length_a   1.000
_cell.length_b   1.000
_cell.length_c   1.000
_cell.angle_alpha   90.00
_cell.angle_beta   90.00
_cell.angle_gamma   90.00
#
_symmetry.space_group_name_H-M   'P 1'
#
loop_
_entity.id
_entity.type
_entity.pdbx_description
1 polymer ?
#
loop_
_entity_poly.entity_id
_entity_poly.type
_entity_poly.pdbx_seq_one_letter_code
_entity_poly.pdbx_strand_id
1 'polypeptide(L)'
;MGAIFILGETSRRGLDYFAINATTMLEDYGSGVWLILAAAACTAKLAQSTVYLAGAWGYSAGGMFVLFFAHLEAYLRGANFRPDHPIEDVNGIIVKGVIWGICVAAFIGSLRDTSRPSGA
;
A
#
# COMPACT_ATOMS: atom_id res chain seq x y z
N MET A 1 3.53 -5.99 -6.45
CA MET A 1 2.71 -5.26 -5.46
C MET A 1 1.54 -4.52 -6.09
N GLY A 2 1.72 -3.71 -7.14
CA GLY A 2 0.59 -2.91 -7.69
C GLY A 2 -0.67 -3.72 -8.06
N ALA A 3 -0.52 -4.84 -8.76
CA ALA A 3 -1.64 -5.74 -9.06
C ALA A 3 -2.26 -6.38 -7.80
N ILE A 4 -1.49 -6.61 -6.73
CA ILE A 4 -1.98 -7.17 -5.47
C ILE A 4 -2.89 -6.18 -4.76
N PHE A 5 -2.57 -4.88 -4.79
CA PHE A 5 -3.43 -3.83 -4.24
C PHE A 5 -4.79 -3.77 -4.95
N ILE A 6 -4.80 -3.86 -6.28
CA ILE A 6 -6.05 -3.82 -7.05
C ILE A 6 -6.81 -5.13 -6.90
N LEU A 7 -6.24 -6.25 -7.35
CA LEU A 7 -6.93 -7.53 -7.41
C LEU A 7 -7.21 -8.09 -6.02
N GLY A 8 -6.29 -7.90 -5.06
CA GLY A 8 -6.49 -8.33 -3.69
C GLY A 8 -7.67 -7.61 -3.05
N GLU A 9 -7.76 -6.29 -3.23
CA GLU A 9 -8.86 -5.50 -2.69
C GLU A 9 -10.19 -5.81 -3.40
N THR A 10 -10.20 -5.95 -4.73
CA THR A 10 -11.40 -6.41 -5.47
C THR A 10 -11.85 -7.79 -5.00
N SER A 11 -10.93 -8.73 -4.81
CA SER A 11 -11.27 -10.10 -4.39
C SER A 11 -11.83 -10.15 -2.97
N ARG A 12 -11.40 -9.24 -2.09
CA ARG A 12 -11.79 -9.23 -0.69
C ARG A 12 -13.10 -8.51 -0.45
N ARG A 13 -13.37 -7.42 -1.17
CA ARG A 13 -14.55 -6.56 -0.92
C ARG A 13 -15.57 -6.54 -2.05
N GLY A 14 -15.18 -6.97 -3.25
CA GLY A 14 -16.01 -6.84 -4.45
C GLY A 14 -16.09 -5.39 -4.94
N LEU A 15 -16.64 -5.21 -6.15
CA LEU A 15 -16.84 -3.88 -6.73
C LEU A 15 -17.99 -3.11 -6.07
N ASP A 16 -18.97 -3.81 -5.50
CA ASP A 16 -20.11 -3.18 -4.84
C ASP A 16 -19.70 -2.40 -3.58
N TYR A 17 -18.53 -2.69 -3.00
CA TYR A 17 -18.00 -1.97 -1.85
C TYR A 17 -17.67 -0.50 -2.15
N PHE A 18 -17.55 -0.11 -3.43
CA PHE A 18 -17.47 1.31 -3.79
C PHE A 18 -18.70 2.11 -3.29
N ALA A 19 -19.89 1.50 -3.25
CA ALA A 19 -21.09 2.15 -2.74
C ALA A 19 -21.10 2.30 -1.20
N ILE A 20 -20.28 1.50 -0.50
CA ILE A 20 -20.16 1.52 0.97
C ILE A 20 -19.05 2.47 1.41
N ASN A 21 -17.87 2.37 0.78
CA ASN A 21 -16.70 3.14 1.14
C ASN A 21 -15.74 3.32 -0.04
N ALA A 22 -16.13 4.19 -0.98
CA ALA A 22 -15.35 4.51 -2.17
C ALA A 22 -13.94 5.02 -1.85
N THR A 23 -13.76 5.79 -0.78
CA THR A 23 -12.48 6.40 -0.44
C THR A 23 -11.40 5.35 -0.17
N THR A 24 -11.72 4.32 0.60
CA THR A 24 -10.74 3.23 0.85
C THR A 24 -10.45 2.43 -0.41
N MET A 25 -11.45 2.16 -1.25
CA MET A 25 -11.23 1.49 -2.53
C MET A 25 -10.30 2.32 -3.45
N LEU A 26 -10.49 3.64 -3.48
CA LEU A 26 -9.65 4.56 -4.26
C LEU A 26 -8.23 4.65 -3.72
N GLU A 27 -8.02 4.60 -2.41
CA GLU A 27 -6.67 4.57 -1.82
C GLU A 27 -5.89 3.32 -2.21
N ASP A 28 -6.54 2.14 -2.14
CA ASP A 28 -5.92 0.86 -2.50
C ASP A 28 -5.67 0.78 -4.01
N TYR A 29 -6.67 1.16 -4.83
CA TYR A 29 -6.51 1.16 -6.29
C TYR A 29 -5.50 2.22 -6.75
N GLY A 30 -5.51 3.39 -6.13
CA GLY A 30 -4.56 4.47 -6.39
C GLY A 30 -3.12 4.02 -6.10
N SER A 31 -2.89 3.36 -4.96
CA SER A 31 -1.61 2.72 -4.64
C SER A 31 -1.20 1.71 -5.72
N GLY A 32 -2.14 0.87 -6.15
CA GLY A 32 -1.92 -0.13 -7.18
C GLY A 32 -1.52 0.46 -8.54
N VAL A 33 -2.29 1.44 -9.01
CA VAL A 33 -2.06 2.16 -10.27
C VAL A 33 -0.72 2.88 -10.24
N TRP A 34 -0.41 3.59 -9.16
CA TRP A 34 0.85 4.34 -9.05
C TRP A 34 2.06 3.40 -9.09
N LEU A 35 1.99 2.26 -8.40
CA LEU A 35 3.05 1.23 -8.45
C LEU A 35 3.22 0.64 -9.85
N ILE A 36 2.13 0.43 -10.59
CA ILE A 36 2.18 -0.06 -11.98
C ILE A 36 2.81 0.99 -12.90
N LEU A 37 2.41 2.25 -12.77
CA LEU A 37 2.97 3.35 -13.57
C LEU A 37 4.46 3.56 -13.28
N ALA A 38 4.87 3.48 -12.01
CA ALA A 38 6.27 3.55 -11.64
C ALA A 38 7.08 2.37 -12.22
N ALA A 39 6.55 1.15 -12.16
CA ALA A 39 7.18 -0.02 -12.78
C ALA A 39 7.31 0.12 -14.31
N ALA A 40 6.28 0.66 -14.97
CA ALA A 40 6.31 0.97 -16.40
C ALA A 40 7.38 2.02 -16.73
N ALA A 41 7.49 3.09 -15.92
CA ALA A 41 8.52 4.11 -16.08
C ALA A 41 9.94 3.55 -15.91
N CYS A 42 10.15 2.62 -14.96
CA CYS A 42 11.41 1.90 -14.80
C CYS A 42 11.73 1.02 -16.03
N THR A 43 10.73 0.30 -16.54
CA THR A 43 10.88 -0.57 -17.72
C THR A 43 11.22 0.24 -18.97
N ALA A 44 10.60 1.41 -19.12
CA ALA A 44 10.87 2.36 -20.20
C ALA A 44 12.16 3.19 -20.01
N LYS A 45 12.93 2.95 -18.93
CA LYS A 45 14.18 3.65 -18.59
C LYS A 45 14.05 5.18 -18.58
N LEU A 46 12.92 5.69 -18.09
CA LEU A 46 12.74 7.13 -17.96
C LEU A 46 13.73 7.72 -16.95
N ALA A 47 14.25 8.92 -17.24
CA ALA A 47 15.26 9.59 -16.41
C ALA A 47 14.80 9.81 -14.95
N GLN A 48 13.49 9.95 -14.73
CA GLN A 48 12.88 10.18 -13.41
C GLN A 48 12.25 8.90 -12.81
N SER A 49 12.52 7.73 -13.38
CA SER A 49 11.88 6.48 -12.96
C SER A 49 12.11 6.13 -11.49
N THR A 50 13.30 6.39 -10.95
CA THR A 50 13.62 6.16 -9.53
C THR A 50 12.81 7.05 -8.60
N VAL A 51 12.55 8.30 -9.01
CA VAL A 51 11.70 9.24 -8.25
C VAL A 51 10.25 8.78 -8.27
N TYR A 52 9.75 8.32 -9.42
CA TYR A 52 8.40 7.77 -9.51
C TYR A 52 8.24 6.51 -8.67
N LEU A 53 9.27 5.65 -8.63
CA LEU A 53 9.28 4.45 -7.81
C LEU A 53 9.28 4.79 -6.32
N ALA A 54 10.13 5.72 -5.88
CA ALA A 54 10.14 6.20 -4.51
C ALA A 54 8.80 6.85 -4.13
N GLY A 55 8.22 7.67 -5.00
CA GLY A 55 6.91 8.27 -4.77
C GLY A 55 5.79 7.22 -4.62
N ALA A 56 5.76 6.22 -5.50
CA ALA A 56 4.78 5.14 -5.45
C ALA A 56 4.87 4.35 -4.15
N TRP A 57 6.08 3.93 -3.76
CA TRP A 57 6.29 3.19 -2.52
C TRP A 57 6.01 4.04 -1.29
N GLY A 58 6.37 5.32 -1.29
CA GLY A 58 6.09 6.26 -0.21
C GLY A 58 4.59 6.47 -0.01
N TYR A 59 3.85 6.66 -1.11
CA TYR A 59 2.39 6.77 -1.08
C TYR A 59 1.74 5.49 -0.50
N SER A 60 2.13 4.32 -1.00
CA SER A 60 1.59 3.04 -0.51
C SER A 60 1.99 2.74 0.94
N ALA A 61 3.20 3.11 1.36
CA ALA A 61 3.65 2.97 2.75
C ALA A 61 2.85 3.88 3.69
N GLY A 62 2.58 5.12 3.28
CA GLY A 62 1.77 6.07 4.04
C GLY A 62 0.30 5.63 4.16
N GLY A 63 -0.32 5.20 3.05
CA GLY A 63 -1.71 4.70 3.07
C GLY A 63 -1.87 3.46 3.97
N MET A 64 -0.94 2.52 3.90
CA MET A 64 -0.98 1.31 4.73
C MET A 64 -0.60 1.57 6.19
N PHE A 65 0.13 2.65 6.50
CA PHE A 65 0.52 2.99 7.87
C PHE A 65 -0.70 3.19 8.77
N VAL A 66 -1.61 4.08 8.36
CA VAL A 66 -2.81 4.40 9.17
C VAL A 66 -3.68 3.17 9.34
N LEU A 67 -3.90 2.41 8.26
CA LEU A 67 -4.72 1.21 8.29
C LEU A 67 -4.17 0.13 9.23
N PHE A 68 -2.85 -0.11 9.20
CA PHE A 68 -2.20 -1.09 10.06
C PHE A 68 -2.24 -0.66 11.53
N PHE A 69 -1.76 0.53 11.85
CA PHE A 69 -1.66 0.99 13.24
C PHE A 69 -3.02 1.15 13.90
N ALA A 70 -4.03 1.56 13.14
CA ALA A 70 -5.36 1.71 13.71
C ALA A 70 -5.99 0.34 14.01
N HIS A 71 -5.83 -0.68 13.14
CA HIS A 71 -6.27 -2.05 13.46
C HIS A 71 -5.49 -2.65 14.64
N LEU A 72 -4.17 -2.40 14.70
CA LEU A 72 -3.34 -2.82 15.83
C LEU A 72 -3.79 -2.17 17.15
N GLU A 73 -4.05 -0.87 17.15
CA GLU A 73 -4.52 -0.13 18.32
C GLU A 73 -5.88 -0.66 18.82
N ALA A 74 -6.82 -0.91 17.91
CA ALA A 74 -8.12 -1.45 18.27
C ALA A 74 -8.05 -2.87 18.83
N TYR A 75 -7.18 -3.72 18.26
CA TYR A 75 -6.88 -5.03 18.84
C TYR A 75 -6.32 -4.92 20.26
N LEU A 76 -5.34 -4.04 20.48
CA LEU A 76 -4.75 -3.80 21.80
C LEU A 76 -5.76 -3.26 22.81
N ARG A 77 -6.78 -2.51 22.36
CA ARG A 77 -7.85 -1.96 23.20
C ARG A 77 -9.03 -2.91 23.39
N GLY A 78 -9.06 -4.06 22.70
CA GLY A 78 -10.23 -4.95 22.68
C GLY A 78 -11.50 -4.26 22.13
N ALA A 79 -11.36 -3.29 21.22
CA ALA A 79 -12.45 -2.49 20.68
C ALA A 79 -12.66 -2.77 19.19
N ASN A 80 -13.91 -2.83 18.73
CA ASN A 80 -14.21 -3.07 17.31
C ASN A 80 -13.86 -1.85 16.48
N PHE A 81 -13.15 -2.07 15.36
CA PHE A 81 -12.74 -1.01 14.44
C PHE A 81 -13.93 -0.45 13.66
N ARG A 82 -14.83 -1.34 13.22
CA ARG A 82 -16.16 -1.06 12.67
C ARG A 82 -17.09 -2.28 12.87
N PRO A 83 -18.43 -2.11 12.78
CA PRO A 83 -19.38 -3.23 12.84
C PRO A 83 -19.13 -4.33 11.79
N ASP A 84 -18.52 -3.98 10.65
CA ASP A 84 -18.18 -4.90 9.54
C ASP A 84 -16.77 -5.53 9.64
N HIS A 85 -15.95 -5.14 10.62
CA HIS A 85 -14.58 -5.65 10.83
C HIS A 85 -14.37 -6.03 12.30
N PRO A 86 -14.67 -7.29 12.69
CA PRO A 86 -14.57 -7.74 14.08
C PRO A 86 -13.12 -7.77 14.59
N ILE A 87 -12.95 -7.53 15.90
CA ILE A 87 -11.66 -7.53 16.65
C ILE A 87 -10.80 -8.78 16.40
N GLU A 88 -11.42 -9.92 16.12
CA GLU A 88 -10.73 -11.22 16.02
C GLU A 88 -9.92 -11.40 14.73
N ASP A 89 -9.93 -10.42 13.81
CA ASP A 89 -9.17 -10.51 12.56
C ASP A 89 -7.66 -10.23 12.74
N VAL A 90 -7.02 -11.03 13.61
CA VAL A 90 -5.57 -11.04 13.84
C VAL A 90 -4.83 -11.31 12.53
N ASN A 91 -5.39 -12.16 11.66
CA ASN A 91 -4.88 -12.39 10.32
C ASN A 91 -4.85 -11.10 9.48
N GLY A 92 -5.91 -10.29 9.55
CA GLY A 92 -5.96 -8.97 8.93
C GLY A 92 -4.84 -8.03 9.39
N ILE A 93 -4.51 -8.04 10.69
CA ILE A 93 -3.40 -7.23 11.24
C ILE A 93 -2.05 -7.71 10.71
N ILE A 94 -1.81 -9.02 10.74
CA ILE A 94 -0.55 -9.62 10.27
C ILE A 94 -0.35 -9.32 8.78
N VAL A 95 -1.37 -9.56 7.95
CA VAL A 95 -1.29 -9.31 6.50
C VAL A 95 -1.03 -7.84 6.22
N LYS A 96 -1.77 -6.92 6.87
CA LYS A 96 -1.55 -5.46 6.72
C LYS A 96 -0.14 -5.05 7.16
N GLY A 97 0.35 -5.62 8.26
CA GLY A 97 1.69 -5.35 8.78
C GLY A 97 2.79 -5.81 7.83
N VAL A 98 2.65 -7.00 7.23
CA VAL A 98 3.59 -7.52 6.23
C VAL A 98 3.59 -6.64 4.97
N ILE A 99 2.41 -6.29 4.45
CA ILE A 99 2.29 -5.42 3.27
C ILE A 99 2.95 -4.06 3.55
N TRP A 100 2.64 -3.46 4.71
CA TRP A 100 3.23 -2.20 5.13
C TRP A 100 4.76 -2.29 5.24
N GLY A 101 5.29 -3.34 5.87
CA GLY A 101 6.73 -3.58 5.99
C GLY A 101 7.43 -3.70 4.63
N ILE A 102 6.81 -4.39 3.67
CA ILE A 102 7.32 -4.48 2.29
C ILE A 102 7.34 -3.09 1.63
N CYS A 103 6.26 -2.31 1.77
CA CYS A 103 6.19 -0.96 1.21
C CYS A 103 7.29 -0.05 1.79
N VAL A 104 7.53 -0.10 3.11
CA VAL A 104 8.58 0.68 3.77
C VAL A 104 9.97 0.25 3.31
N ALA A 105 10.24 -1.05 3.25
CA ALA A 105 11.53 -1.56 2.80
C ALA A 105 11.83 -1.15 1.35
N ALA A 106 10.83 -1.27 0.46
CA ALA A 106 10.95 -0.88 -0.94
C ALA A 106 11.06 0.64 -1.14
N PHE A 107 10.37 1.43 -0.31
CA PHE A 107 10.51 2.89 -0.27
C PHE A 107 11.94 3.30 0.10
N ILE A 108 12.47 2.77 1.20
CA ILE A 108 13.85 3.02 1.64
C ILE A 108 14.86 2.59 0.57
N GLY A 109 14.65 1.42 -0.05
CA GLY A 109 15.47 0.95 -1.17
C GLY A 109 15.48 1.95 -2.33
N SER A 110 14.31 2.45 -2.72
CA SER A 110 14.17 3.40 -3.84
C SER A 110 14.82 4.75 -3.56
N LEU A 111 14.77 5.23 -2.31
CA LEU A 111 15.46 6.45 -1.90
C LEU A 111 17.00 6.30 -1.95
N ARG A 112 17.51 5.13 -1.55
CA ARG A 112 18.94 4.83 -1.61
C ARG A 112 19.44 4.76 -3.05
N ASP A 113 18.66 4.20 -3.96
CA ASP A 113 19.00 4.18 -5.38
C ASP A 113 18.99 5.58 -6.00
N THR A 114 18.05 6.43 -5.61
CA THR A 114 18.02 7.84 -6.04
C THR A 114 19.25 8.62 -5.54
N SER A 115 19.80 8.24 -4.39
CA SER A 115 20.95 8.90 -3.77
C SER A 115 22.30 8.45 -4.35
N ARG A 116 22.34 7.37 -5.13
CA ARG A 116 23.55 6.95 -5.85
C ARG A 116 23.67 7.76 -7.13
N PRO A 117 24.74 8.57 -7.30
CA PRO A 117 24.92 9.31 -8.54
C PRO A 117 25.05 8.34 -9.71
N SER A 118 24.27 8.59 -10.75
CA SER A 118 24.38 7.93 -12.05
C SER A 118 25.71 8.33 -12.72
N GLY A 119 26.80 7.72 -12.27
CA GLY A 119 28.16 8.09 -12.67
C GLY A 119 29.21 7.42 -11.80
N ALA A 120 29.33 6.10 -11.92
CA ALA A 120 30.51 5.33 -11.58
C ALA A 120 30.63 4.17 -12.58
#